data_AF-A0A2C9UUE9-F1
#
_entry.id   AF-A0A2C9UUE9-F1
#
_cell.length_a   1.000
_cell.length_b   1.000
_cell.length_c   1.000
_cell.angle_alpha   90.00
_cell.angle_beta   90.00
_cell.angle_gamma   90.00
#
_symmetry.space_group_name_H-M   'P 1'
#
loop_
_entity.id
_entity.type
_entity.pdbx_description
1 polymer ?
#
loop_
_entity_poly.entity_id
_entity_poly.type
_entity_poly.pdbx_seq_one_letter_code
_entity_poly.pdbx_strand_id
1 'polypeptide(L)'
;MDSGGSVLLASSSTAAEQIGGGGVGGMRKNPTMICAPIMADSVDKMIVYLDKAKATGADLAEIRLDSLKSFNPDEDLQILTTRSPLPTLFTYRPIWEGGQYEGDETSRLDALRLAMELGADYIDVELQVARQFNDSIRGRKPAKCKVIVSSHNYQSTASVEELGNLVAKIQAAGADIVKIATTASDIADVARVFQITVHSQVPIIAMVMGERGLISRVLCAKFGGYLTFGTLESGIVSAPGQPTIKDLLDLYNFRLIGPDTKVYGIIGKPVGHSKSPTLYNEAFKSVGFNGVYMHLLVDDIANFFQTFSSTDFAGFSCTIPHKEAALKCCDEVDPVAKPALRYYSLVFDAVYTPKVTRLLREAEESGAITVSGLEMFIGQAYEQFERFTGLPAPKELFRKIMCK
;
A
#
# COMPACT_ATOMS: atom_id res chain seq x y z
N MET A 1 -63.69 12.24 -14.99
CA MET A 1 -62.44 11.85 -15.68
C MET A 1 -61.60 13.12 -15.83
N ASP A 2 -61.42 13.90 -14.77
CA ASP A 2 -60.61 13.69 -13.55
C ASP A 2 -59.16 14.13 -13.76
N SER A 3 -58.92 15.41 -13.48
CA SER A 3 -57.64 15.91 -13.00
C SER A 3 -57.89 17.20 -12.21
N GLY A 4 -58.33 17.04 -10.96
CA GLY A 4 -58.28 18.08 -9.93
C GLY A 4 -56.94 18.00 -9.21
N GLY A 5 -56.26 19.13 -9.07
CA GLY A 5 -54.97 19.21 -8.39
C GLY A 5 -55.07 19.17 -6.87
N SER A 6 -53.93 18.92 -6.23
CA SER A 6 -53.60 19.46 -4.91
C SER A 6 -52.09 19.39 -4.69
N VAL A 7 -51.53 20.55 -4.36
CA VAL A 7 -50.21 20.74 -3.76
C VAL A 7 -50.14 20.00 -2.42
N LEU A 8 -48.99 19.41 -2.06
CA LEU A 8 -48.66 19.15 -0.65
C LEU A 8 -47.14 19.20 -0.41
N LEU A 9 -46.82 19.94 0.64
CA LEU A 9 -45.53 20.37 1.13
C LEU A 9 -44.63 19.23 1.61
N ALA A 10 -43.32 19.45 1.49
CA ALA A 10 -42.30 18.67 2.15
C ALA A 10 -42.40 18.82 3.68
N SER A 11 -42.46 17.69 4.39
CA SER A 11 -42.20 17.62 5.83
C SER A 11 -41.21 16.50 6.10
N SER A 12 -40.15 16.86 6.81
CA SER A 12 -39.12 15.99 7.39
C SER A 12 -39.72 15.01 8.41
N SER A 13 -39.37 13.73 8.30
CA SER A 13 -39.25 12.86 9.48
C SER A 13 -38.42 11.62 9.16
N THR A 14 -37.40 11.43 10.00
CA THR A 14 -36.62 10.22 10.22
C THR A 14 -37.48 8.98 10.45
N ALA A 15 -37.18 7.88 9.76
CA ALA A 15 -37.36 6.52 10.29
C ALA A 15 -36.56 5.53 9.46
N ALA A 16 -35.77 4.71 10.16
CA ALA A 16 -35.06 3.57 9.63
C ALA A 16 -36.04 2.41 9.39
N GLU A 17 -35.84 1.66 8.30
CA GLU A 17 -36.17 0.22 8.21
C GLU A 17 -35.46 -0.39 6.99
N GLN A 18 -34.43 -1.19 7.26
CA GLN A 18 -34.34 -2.61 6.93
C GLN A 18 -34.93 -3.03 5.58
N ILE A 19 -34.04 -3.33 4.63
CA ILE A 19 -34.31 -4.31 3.59
C ILE A 19 -33.18 -5.35 3.66
N GLY A 20 -33.53 -6.50 4.25
CA GLY A 20 -32.75 -7.72 4.12
C GLY A 20 -33.04 -8.37 2.77
N GLY A 21 -32.01 -8.47 1.94
CA GLY A 21 -31.97 -9.34 0.76
C GLY A 21 -30.87 -10.38 0.99
N GLY A 22 -31.28 -11.65 1.05
CA GLY A 22 -30.37 -12.78 1.28
C GLY A 22 -29.32 -12.89 0.17
N GLY A 23 -28.06 -12.66 0.55
CA GLY A 23 -26.87 -12.99 -0.22
C GLY A 23 -25.92 -13.73 0.71
N VAL A 24 -25.34 -14.83 0.21
CA VAL A 24 -24.42 -15.73 0.92
C VAL A 24 -23.42 -14.92 1.74
N GLY A 25 -23.47 -15.09 3.07
CA GLY A 25 -22.69 -14.35 4.04
C GLY A 25 -21.20 -14.59 3.90
N GLY A 26 -20.53 -13.81 3.05
CA GLY A 26 -19.11 -13.54 3.19
C GLY A 26 -18.93 -12.73 4.48
N MET A 27 -18.21 -13.28 5.46
CA MET A 27 -17.73 -12.53 6.62
C MET A 27 -17.11 -11.22 6.11
N ARG A 28 -17.70 -10.06 6.45
CA ARG A 28 -17.03 -8.76 6.24
C ARG A 28 -15.74 -8.80 7.05
N LYS A 29 -14.62 -9.12 6.39
CA LYS A 29 -13.28 -9.04 6.99
C LYS A 29 -13.08 -7.58 7.42
N ASN A 30 -12.49 -7.39 8.61
CA ASN A 30 -12.11 -6.05 9.08
C ASN A 30 -11.21 -5.37 8.04
N PRO A 31 -11.31 -4.03 7.90
CA PRO A 31 -10.43 -3.30 7.00
C PRO A 31 -8.96 -3.54 7.37
N THR A 32 -8.09 -3.62 6.35
CA THR A 32 -6.65 -3.78 6.54
C THR A 32 -6.08 -2.63 7.36
N MET A 33 -5.27 -2.96 8.37
CA MET A 33 -4.68 -1.97 9.27
C MET A 33 -3.38 -1.39 8.72
N ILE A 34 -3.05 -0.16 9.11
CA ILE A 34 -1.75 0.48 8.88
C ILE A 34 -0.94 0.43 10.18
N CYS A 35 0.18 -0.30 10.16
CA CYS A 35 1.13 -0.39 11.25
C CYS A 35 2.32 0.56 11.02
N ALA A 36 2.67 1.37 12.02
CA ALA A 36 3.84 2.24 11.98
C ALA A 36 5.07 1.54 12.61
N PRO A 37 6.17 1.31 11.87
CA PRO A 37 7.42 0.85 12.47
C PRO A 37 8.07 1.96 13.32
N ILE A 38 8.40 1.64 14.57
CA ILE A 38 9.04 2.54 15.53
C ILE A 38 10.45 2.01 15.82
N MET A 39 11.47 2.71 15.32
CA MET A 39 12.87 2.28 15.34
C MET A 39 13.80 3.32 15.98
N ALA A 40 13.37 3.92 17.09
CA ALA A 40 14.23 4.87 17.80
C ALA A 40 15.29 4.15 18.63
N ASP A 41 16.39 4.83 18.95
CA ASP A 41 17.50 4.25 19.72
C ASP A 41 17.35 4.35 21.25
N SER A 42 16.26 4.98 21.73
CA SER A 42 15.87 5.07 23.13
C SER A 42 14.36 5.06 23.32
N VAL A 43 13.89 4.62 24.49
CA VAL A 43 12.45 4.56 24.84
C VAL A 43 11.78 5.92 24.77
N ASP A 44 12.41 6.99 25.28
CA ASP A 44 11.84 8.34 25.22
C ASP A 44 11.53 8.79 23.78
N LYS A 45 12.44 8.50 22.84
CA LYS A 45 12.22 8.80 21.42
C LYS A 45 11.15 7.89 20.82
N MET A 46 11.09 6.61 21.23
CA MET A 46 10.01 5.71 20.79
C MET A 46 8.64 6.24 21.20
N ILE A 47 8.48 6.77 22.42
CA ILE A 47 7.21 7.39 22.86
C ILE A 47 6.82 8.57 21.97
N VAL A 48 7.77 9.47 21.67
CA VAL A 48 7.51 10.59 20.75
C VAL A 48 7.07 10.10 19.37
N TYR A 49 7.66 9.03 18.86
CA TYR A 49 7.29 8.44 17.57
C TYR A 49 5.94 7.70 17.62
N LEU A 50 5.57 7.12 18.75
CA LEU A 50 4.24 6.53 18.96
C LEU A 50 3.13 7.60 18.92
N ASP A 51 3.35 8.75 19.56
CA ASP A 51 2.43 9.90 19.48
C ASP A 51 2.31 10.42 18.03
N LYS A 52 3.46 10.51 17.33
CA LYS A 52 3.49 10.89 15.92
C LYS A 52 2.77 9.88 15.02
N ALA A 53 2.91 8.57 15.29
CA ALA A 53 2.22 7.52 14.55
C ALA A 53 0.69 7.69 14.66
N LYS A 54 0.20 7.95 15.88
CA LYS A 54 -1.22 8.22 16.11
C LYS A 54 -1.69 9.47 15.37
N ALA A 55 -0.94 10.57 15.49
CA ALA A 55 -1.28 11.82 14.81
C ALA A 55 -1.28 11.70 13.28
N THR A 56 -0.47 10.78 12.73
CA THR A 56 -0.40 10.52 11.28
C THR A 56 -1.48 9.53 10.80
N GLY A 57 -2.23 8.90 11.70
CA GLY A 57 -3.34 8.02 11.37
C GLY A 57 -3.00 6.53 11.26
N ALA A 58 -1.93 6.07 11.92
CA ALA A 58 -1.66 4.65 12.11
C ALA A 58 -2.74 3.98 12.98
N ASP A 59 -3.05 2.71 12.70
CA ASP A 59 -3.97 1.91 13.52
C ASP A 59 -3.27 1.22 14.68
N LEU A 60 -1.98 0.92 14.52
CA LEU A 60 -1.11 0.30 15.51
C LEU A 60 0.36 0.65 15.26
N ALA A 61 1.23 0.32 16.21
CA ALA A 61 2.66 0.56 16.09
C ALA A 61 3.49 -0.71 16.34
N GLU A 62 4.46 -0.98 15.45
CA GLU A 62 5.47 -2.02 15.62
C GLU A 62 6.67 -1.42 16.35
N ILE A 63 6.85 -1.80 17.61
CA ILE A 63 7.99 -1.41 18.43
C ILE A 63 9.13 -2.37 18.13
N ARG A 64 10.16 -1.88 17.43
CA ARG A 64 11.37 -2.62 17.10
C ARG A 64 12.37 -2.53 18.24
N LEU A 65 12.22 -3.42 19.22
CA LEU A 65 13.07 -3.44 20.41
C LEU A 65 14.55 -3.63 20.06
N ASP A 66 14.83 -4.32 18.95
CA ASP A 66 16.19 -4.51 18.43
C ASP A 66 16.87 -3.20 17.97
N SER A 67 16.14 -2.09 17.80
CA SER A 67 16.74 -0.78 17.49
C SER A 67 17.22 0.00 18.72
N LEU A 68 16.88 -0.43 19.93
CA LEU A 68 17.29 0.23 21.16
C LEU A 68 18.78 0.00 21.43
N LYS A 69 19.53 1.05 21.74
CA LYS A 69 20.96 0.92 22.11
C LYS A 69 21.17 0.35 23.51
N SER A 70 20.21 0.59 24.40
CA SER A 70 20.16 0.04 25.75
C SER A 70 18.71 -0.33 26.03
N PHE A 71 18.51 -1.51 26.60
CA PHE A 71 17.20 -2.07 26.84
C PHE A 71 17.18 -2.79 28.19
N ASN A 72 16.36 -2.30 29.10
CA ASN A 72 16.00 -2.96 30.35
C ASN A 72 14.57 -3.50 30.21
N PRO A 73 14.38 -4.82 29.97
CA PRO A 73 13.08 -5.37 29.64
C PRO A 73 11.96 -5.02 30.62
N ASP A 74 12.21 -5.09 31.93
CA ASP A 74 11.18 -4.84 32.95
C ASP A 74 10.67 -3.40 32.94
N GLU A 75 11.58 -2.42 32.88
CA GLU A 75 11.23 -1.01 32.92
C GLU A 75 10.71 -0.51 31.56
N ASP A 76 11.44 -0.81 30.49
CA ASP A 76 11.19 -0.26 29.17
C ASP A 76 9.89 -0.79 28.58
N LEU A 77 9.60 -2.09 28.72
CA LEU A 77 8.35 -2.68 28.22
C LEU A 77 7.13 -2.17 28.99
N GLN A 78 7.27 -1.94 30.30
CA GLN A 78 6.20 -1.35 31.11
C GLN A 78 5.89 0.07 30.61
N ILE A 79 6.92 0.88 30.37
CA ILE A 79 6.76 2.25 29.84
C ILE A 79 6.11 2.22 28.46
N LEU A 80 6.65 1.42 27.53
CA LEU A 80 6.18 1.34 26.14
C LEU A 80 4.73 0.86 26.06
N THR A 81 4.35 -0.13 26.86
CA THR A 81 2.99 -0.67 26.85
C THR A 81 1.99 0.28 27.50
N THR A 82 2.38 0.97 28.58
CA THR A 82 1.48 1.87 29.33
C THR A 82 1.30 3.22 28.64
N ARG A 83 2.36 3.76 28.02
CA ARG A 83 2.35 5.10 27.41
C ARG A 83 2.00 5.11 25.94
N SER A 84 1.98 3.96 25.26
CA SER A 84 1.59 3.91 23.85
C SER A 84 0.13 4.37 23.69
N PRO A 85 -0.15 5.35 22.81
CA PRO A 85 -1.50 5.82 22.56
C PRO A 85 -2.23 4.99 21.48
N LEU A 86 -1.57 3.93 20.98
CA LEU A 86 -2.02 2.97 19.96
C LEU A 86 -1.81 1.52 20.46
N PRO A 87 -2.55 0.54 19.89
CA PRO A 87 -2.22 -0.86 20.06
C PRO A 87 -0.76 -1.18 19.70
N THR A 88 -0.11 -2.04 20.49
CA THR A 88 1.32 -2.33 20.37
C THR A 88 1.60 -3.70 19.76
N LEU A 89 2.49 -3.72 18.79
CA LEU A 89 3.14 -4.92 18.26
C LEU A 89 4.61 -4.89 18.66
N PHE A 90 5.04 -5.80 19.53
CA PHE A 90 6.46 -5.90 19.87
C PHE A 90 7.18 -6.88 18.95
N THR A 91 8.33 -6.44 18.44
CA THR A 91 9.23 -7.23 17.61
C THR A 91 10.65 -7.07 18.14
N TYR A 92 11.32 -8.18 18.41
CA TYR A 92 12.72 -8.20 18.88
C TYR A 92 13.53 -9.02 17.88
N ARG A 93 13.77 -8.44 16.70
CA ARG A 93 14.25 -9.17 15.51
C ARG A 93 15.74 -9.50 15.66
N PRO A 94 16.15 -10.77 15.55
CA PRO A 94 17.56 -11.17 15.62
C PRO A 94 18.28 -10.96 14.28
N ILE A 95 19.61 -10.87 14.32
CA ILE A 95 20.46 -10.68 13.13
C ILE A 95 20.25 -11.77 12.06
N TRP A 96 19.98 -13.02 12.46
CA TRP A 96 19.77 -14.13 11.53
C TRP A 96 18.46 -14.03 10.73
N GLU A 97 17.53 -13.16 11.15
CA GLU A 97 16.30 -12.83 10.42
C GLU A 97 16.29 -11.37 9.93
N GLY A 98 17.47 -10.74 9.82
CA GLY A 98 17.63 -9.37 9.30
C GLY A 98 17.31 -8.25 10.28
N GLY A 99 17.27 -8.54 11.59
CA GLY A 99 17.18 -7.54 12.66
C GLY A 99 18.55 -7.06 13.16
N GLN A 100 18.54 -6.39 14.31
CA GLN A 100 19.74 -5.85 14.94
C GLN A 100 20.12 -6.55 16.24
N TYR A 101 19.29 -7.46 16.77
CA TYR A 101 19.62 -8.12 18.02
C TYR A 101 20.66 -9.24 17.84
N GLU A 102 21.73 -9.13 18.61
CA GLU A 102 22.76 -10.13 18.80
C GLU A 102 22.85 -10.44 20.30
N GLY A 103 22.65 -11.70 20.68
CA GLY A 103 22.63 -12.10 22.09
C GLY A 103 22.02 -13.48 22.30
N ASP A 104 21.70 -13.78 23.56
CA ASP A 104 21.09 -15.05 23.95
C ASP A 104 19.61 -15.14 23.53
N GLU A 105 19.29 -16.22 22.82
CA GLU A 105 17.95 -16.45 22.28
C GLU A 105 16.90 -16.62 23.39
N THR A 106 17.26 -17.20 24.53
CA THR A 106 16.32 -17.37 25.65
C THR A 106 15.89 -16.01 26.21
N SER A 107 16.87 -15.13 26.47
CA SER A 107 16.67 -13.77 26.97
C SER A 107 15.80 -12.93 26.04
N ARG A 108 16.03 -13.07 24.71
CA ARG A 108 15.20 -12.44 23.69
C ARG A 108 13.74 -12.91 23.75
N LEU A 109 13.51 -14.22 23.79
CA LEU A 109 12.16 -14.77 23.86
C LEU A 109 11.48 -14.43 25.21
N ASP A 110 12.24 -14.33 26.30
CA ASP A 110 11.75 -13.87 27.60
C ASP A 110 11.27 -12.42 27.55
N ALA A 111 11.98 -11.52 26.87
CA ALA A 111 11.50 -10.15 26.67
C ALA A 111 10.16 -10.09 25.90
N LEU A 112 9.97 -10.96 24.89
CA LEU A 112 8.70 -11.05 24.15
C LEU A 112 7.58 -11.64 25.02
N ARG A 113 7.87 -12.62 25.88
CA ARG A 113 6.90 -13.15 26.86
C ARG A 113 6.50 -12.07 27.86
N LEU A 114 7.48 -11.32 28.37
CA LEU A 114 7.26 -10.22 29.30
C LEU A 114 6.38 -9.13 28.66
N ALA A 115 6.64 -8.74 27.41
CA ALA A 115 5.81 -7.78 26.69
C ALA A 115 4.35 -8.26 26.60
N MET A 116 4.13 -9.55 26.34
CA MET A 116 2.80 -10.17 26.34
C MET A 116 2.14 -10.09 27.73
N GLU A 117 2.85 -10.46 28.79
CA GLU A 117 2.37 -10.42 30.18
C GLU A 117 2.02 -8.99 30.64
N LEU A 118 2.80 -8.00 30.18
CA LEU A 118 2.58 -6.58 30.45
C LEU A 118 1.46 -5.96 29.60
N GLY A 119 0.85 -6.72 28.70
CA GLY A 119 -0.35 -6.31 27.97
C GLY A 119 -0.08 -5.79 26.55
N ALA A 120 0.92 -6.31 25.85
CA ALA A 120 1.02 -6.14 24.40
C ALA A 120 -0.26 -6.65 23.68
N ASP A 121 -0.62 -6.01 22.56
CA ASP A 121 -1.70 -6.49 21.70
C ASP A 121 -1.21 -7.55 20.71
N TYR A 122 0.06 -7.44 20.29
CA TYR A 122 0.70 -8.39 19.40
C TYR A 122 2.16 -8.62 19.75
N ILE A 123 2.63 -9.84 19.49
CA ILE A 123 4.05 -10.20 19.50
C ILE A 123 4.41 -10.81 18.15
N ASP A 124 5.52 -10.40 17.54
CA ASP A 124 6.10 -11.05 16.37
C ASP A 124 7.20 -12.03 16.79
N VAL A 125 7.07 -13.30 16.37
CA VAL A 125 8.06 -14.35 16.59
C VAL A 125 8.43 -15.00 15.26
N GLU A 126 9.71 -15.21 15.03
CA GLU A 126 10.21 -15.83 13.81
C GLU A 126 9.86 -17.33 13.74
N LEU A 127 9.49 -17.81 12.56
CA LEU A 127 9.04 -19.19 12.30
C LEU A 127 10.01 -20.24 12.88
N GLN A 128 11.32 -20.01 12.80
CA GLN A 128 12.35 -20.94 13.26
C GLN A 128 12.20 -21.31 14.74
N VAL A 129 11.71 -20.39 15.58
CA VAL A 129 11.56 -20.59 17.03
C VAL A 129 10.11 -20.50 17.51
N ALA A 130 9.17 -20.24 16.60
CA ALA A 130 7.75 -20.03 16.91
C ALA A 130 7.11 -21.19 17.66
N ARG A 131 7.43 -22.46 17.32
CA ARG A 131 6.88 -23.62 18.02
C ARG A 131 7.32 -23.67 19.48
N GLN A 132 8.62 -23.46 19.74
CA GLN A 132 9.17 -23.40 21.09
C GLN A 132 8.54 -22.25 21.89
N PHE A 133 8.39 -21.08 21.27
CA PHE A 133 7.75 -19.93 21.92
C PHE A 133 6.28 -20.22 22.26
N ASN A 134 5.49 -20.70 21.30
CA ASN A 134 4.07 -20.99 21.51
C ASN A 134 3.82 -22.11 22.53
N ASP A 135 4.67 -23.13 22.56
CA ASP A 135 4.62 -24.17 23.59
C ASP A 135 4.91 -23.60 24.98
N SER A 136 5.86 -22.65 25.08
CA SER A 136 6.19 -22.01 26.36
C SER A 136 5.06 -21.15 26.92
N ILE A 137 4.21 -20.53 26.09
CA ILE A 137 3.10 -19.66 26.53
C ILE A 137 1.74 -20.38 26.58
N ARG A 138 1.72 -21.68 26.34
CA ARG A 138 0.49 -22.48 26.31
C ARG A 138 -0.27 -22.34 27.63
N GLY A 139 -1.55 -21.96 27.55
CA GLY A 139 -2.42 -21.73 28.71
C GLY A 139 -2.14 -20.42 29.47
N ARG A 140 -1.12 -19.64 29.09
CA ARG A 140 -0.75 -18.35 29.71
C ARG A 140 -0.98 -17.14 28.81
N LYS A 141 -1.20 -17.36 27.50
CA LYS A 141 -1.45 -16.28 26.53
C LYS A 141 -2.72 -15.48 26.90
N PRO A 142 -2.62 -14.17 27.18
CA PRO A 142 -3.79 -13.32 27.41
C PRO A 142 -4.71 -13.29 26.18
N ALA A 143 -6.02 -13.30 26.38
CA ALA A 143 -6.99 -13.37 25.28
C ALA A 143 -6.89 -12.22 24.27
N LYS A 144 -6.41 -11.04 24.69
CA LYS A 144 -6.22 -9.89 23.79
C LYS A 144 -4.99 -10.02 22.90
N CYS A 145 -3.96 -10.73 23.36
CA CYS A 145 -2.65 -10.77 22.69
C CYS A 145 -2.64 -11.82 21.59
N LYS A 146 -2.28 -11.41 20.37
CA LYS A 146 -2.13 -12.30 19.22
C LYS A 146 -0.66 -12.51 18.88
N VAL A 147 -0.27 -13.74 18.63
CA VAL A 147 1.08 -14.09 18.15
C VAL A 147 1.10 -14.08 16.63
N ILE A 148 1.87 -13.16 16.09
CA ILE A 148 2.25 -13.12 14.68
C ILE A 148 3.47 -14.02 14.52
N VAL A 149 3.39 -15.00 13.65
CA VAL A 149 4.56 -15.81 13.28
C VAL A 149 5.04 -15.40 11.91
N SER A 150 6.30 -14.98 11.82
CA SER A 150 6.86 -14.34 10.64
C SER A 150 7.95 -15.16 9.96
N SER A 151 8.08 -14.99 8.65
CA SER A 151 9.18 -15.49 7.84
C SER A 151 9.59 -14.45 6.80
N HIS A 152 10.90 -14.23 6.66
CA HIS A 152 11.45 -13.24 5.75
C HIS A 152 12.32 -13.92 4.68
N ASN A 153 12.09 -13.58 3.41
CA ASN A 153 12.93 -13.97 2.29
C ASN A 153 13.49 -12.71 1.63
N TYR A 154 14.78 -12.46 1.87
CA TYR A 154 15.50 -11.27 1.40
C TYR A 154 16.06 -11.44 -0.02
N GLN A 155 15.88 -12.60 -0.65
CA GLN A 155 16.48 -12.95 -1.93
C GLN A 155 15.47 -12.92 -3.07
N SER A 156 14.27 -13.47 -2.85
CA SER A 156 13.29 -13.68 -3.91
C SER A 156 11.87 -13.85 -3.37
N THR A 157 10.93 -14.07 -4.30
CA THR A 157 9.58 -14.54 -3.99
C THR A 157 9.43 -15.95 -4.53
N ALA A 158 9.17 -16.92 -3.67
CA ALA A 158 9.05 -18.33 -4.04
C ALA A 158 7.81 -18.61 -4.92
N SER A 159 7.68 -19.84 -5.42
CA SER A 159 6.48 -20.28 -6.15
C SER A 159 5.22 -20.27 -5.26
N VAL A 160 4.04 -20.29 -5.87
CA VAL A 160 2.76 -20.33 -5.12
C VAL A 160 2.66 -21.56 -4.23
N GLU A 161 3.15 -22.71 -4.71
CA GLU A 161 3.18 -23.96 -3.94
C GLU A 161 4.08 -23.84 -2.70
N GLU A 162 5.30 -23.34 -2.87
CA GLU A 162 6.24 -23.13 -1.76
C GLU A 162 5.71 -22.12 -0.75
N LEU A 163 5.09 -21.03 -1.23
CA LEU A 163 4.44 -20.03 -0.38
C LEU A 163 3.24 -20.62 0.37
N GLY A 164 2.42 -21.44 -0.28
CA GLY A 164 1.31 -22.16 0.37
C GLY A 164 1.79 -23.13 1.45
N ASN A 165 2.87 -23.87 1.17
CA ASN A 165 3.53 -24.73 2.14
C ASN A 165 4.11 -23.94 3.32
N LEU A 166 4.64 -22.73 3.07
CA LEU A 166 5.11 -21.83 4.11
C LEU A 166 3.97 -21.34 5.01
N VAL A 167 2.83 -20.94 4.42
CA VAL A 167 1.62 -20.59 5.18
C VAL A 167 1.21 -21.74 6.10
N ALA A 168 1.16 -22.98 5.58
CA ALA A 168 0.80 -24.16 6.37
C ALA A 168 1.80 -24.44 7.51
N LYS A 169 3.11 -24.28 7.28
CA LYS A 169 4.14 -24.40 8.32
C LYS A 169 3.97 -23.35 9.43
N ILE A 170 3.68 -22.11 9.06
CA ILE A 170 3.45 -21.02 10.01
C ILE A 170 2.21 -21.30 10.85
N GLN A 171 1.11 -21.75 10.24
CA GLN A 171 -0.10 -22.16 10.96
C GLN A 171 0.18 -23.32 11.93
N ALA A 172 0.89 -24.36 11.48
CA ALA A 172 1.25 -25.51 12.30
C ALA A 172 2.15 -25.15 13.49
N ALA A 173 2.88 -24.03 13.41
CA ALA A 173 3.67 -23.50 14.53
C ALA A 173 2.82 -22.82 15.61
N GLY A 174 1.49 -22.69 15.42
CA GLY A 174 0.57 -22.10 16.40
C GLY A 174 0.33 -20.60 16.25
N ALA A 175 0.54 -20.05 15.05
CA ALA A 175 0.33 -18.64 14.76
C ALA A 175 -1.17 -18.24 14.85
N ASP A 176 -1.46 -17.11 15.49
CA ASP A 176 -2.78 -16.47 15.35
C ASP A 176 -2.88 -15.71 14.01
N ILE A 177 -1.74 -15.21 13.54
CA ILE A 177 -1.61 -14.44 12.29
C ILE A 177 -0.34 -14.89 11.57
N VAL A 178 -0.47 -15.19 10.28
CA VAL A 178 0.66 -15.54 9.39
C VAL A 178 1.33 -14.26 8.89
N LYS A 179 2.66 -14.15 8.96
CA LYS A 179 3.41 -13.03 8.33
C LYS A 179 4.48 -13.56 7.36
N ILE A 180 4.40 -13.15 6.10
CA ILE A 180 5.36 -13.51 5.06
C ILE A 180 5.84 -12.23 4.38
N ALA A 181 7.14 -11.99 4.41
CA ALA A 181 7.78 -10.91 3.66
C ALA A 181 8.77 -11.51 2.67
N THR A 182 8.55 -11.30 1.36
CA THR A 182 9.46 -11.77 0.30
C THR A 182 10.13 -10.59 -0.39
N THR A 183 10.96 -10.84 -1.41
CA THR A 183 11.62 -9.78 -2.20
C THR A 183 11.23 -9.87 -3.66
N ALA A 184 10.91 -8.73 -4.28
CA ALA A 184 10.58 -8.67 -5.71
C ALA A 184 11.87 -8.63 -6.55
N SER A 185 12.05 -9.62 -7.43
CA SER A 185 12.96 -9.49 -8.56
C SER A 185 12.25 -8.86 -9.76
N ASP A 186 10.96 -9.14 -9.91
CA ASP A 186 10.05 -8.57 -10.90
C ASP A 186 8.71 -8.17 -10.25
N ILE A 187 7.97 -7.22 -10.82
CA ILE A 187 6.65 -6.83 -10.31
C ILE A 187 5.63 -7.99 -10.35
N ALA A 188 5.79 -8.92 -11.29
CA ALA A 188 4.96 -10.12 -11.41
C ALA A 188 5.00 -11.03 -10.18
N ASP A 189 6.06 -10.92 -9.36
CA ASP A 189 6.19 -11.66 -8.11
C ASP A 189 5.05 -11.37 -7.13
N VAL A 190 4.52 -10.15 -7.18
CA VAL A 190 3.43 -9.74 -6.30
C VAL A 190 2.15 -10.55 -6.53
N ALA A 191 1.89 -11.01 -7.76
CA ALA A 191 0.70 -11.81 -8.06
C ALA A 191 0.67 -13.12 -7.25
N ARG A 192 1.83 -13.76 -7.05
CA ARG A 192 1.95 -14.99 -6.22
C ARG A 192 1.59 -14.71 -4.76
N VAL A 193 1.99 -13.54 -4.25
CA VAL A 193 1.66 -13.10 -2.90
C VAL A 193 0.19 -12.73 -2.75
N PHE A 194 -0.42 -12.05 -3.74
CA PHE A 194 -1.87 -11.83 -3.73
C PHE A 194 -2.65 -13.15 -3.75
N GLN A 195 -2.21 -14.12 -4.55
CA GLN A 195 -2.86 -15.43 -4.61
C GLN A 195 -2.90 -16.12 -3.25
N ILE A 196 -1.78 -16.19 -2.50
CA ILE A 196 -1.81 -16.79 -1.16
C ILE A 196 -2.61 -15.96 -0.15
N THR A 197 -2.65 -14.64 -0.31
CA THR A 197 -3.38 -13.73 0.60
C THR A 197 -4.89 -13.93 0.47
N VAL A 198 -5.39 -13.97 -0.77
CA VAL A 198 -6.81 -14.15 -1.07
C VAL A 198 -7.33 -15.52 -0.61
N HIS A 199 -6.53 -16.57 -0.79
CA HIS A 199 -6.93 -17.94 -0.44
C HIS A 199 -6.70 -18.30 1.03
N SER A 200 -5.97 -17.47 1.78
CA SER A 200 -5.72 -17.72 3.20
C SER A 200 -7.01 -17.71 4.02
N GLN A 201 -7.24 -18.81 4.73
CA GLN A 201 -8.35 -18.97 5.67
C GLN A 201 -8.03 -18.44 7.07
N VAL A 202 -6.78 -18.02 7.30
CA VAL A 202 -6.34 -17.35 8.53
C VAL A 202 -5.93 -15.92 8.25
N PRO A 203 -5.96 -15.02 9.25
CA PRO A 203 -5.36 -13.69 9.14
C PRO A 203 -3.93 -13.78 8.62
N ILE A 204 -3.63 -13.02 7.56
CA ILE A 204 -2.34 -13.06 6.88
C ILE A 204 -1.83 -11.66 6.57
N ILE A 205 -0.55 -11.47 6.83
CA ILE A 205 0.23 -10.27 6.54
C ILE A 205 1.24 -10.70 5.48
N ALA A 206 0.97 -10.43 4.22
CA ALA A 206 1.87 -10.81 3.14
C ALA A 206 2.29 -9.60 2.33
N MET A 207 3.60 -9.43 2.13
CA MET A 207 4.15 -8.31 1.39
C MET A 207 5.41 -8.68 0.64
N VAL A 208 5.71 -7.90 -0.38
CA VAL A 208 6.89 -8.02 -1.21
C VAL A 208 7.74 -6.77 -1.04
N MET A 209 8.99 -6.95 -0.67
CA MET A 209 9.98 -5.90 -0.46
C MET A 209 10.56 -5.41 -1.79
N GLY A 210 11.08 -4.18 -1.75
CA GLY A 210 11.65 -3.48 -2.91
C GLY A 210 10.64 -2.62 -3.65
N GLU A 211 11.13 -1.73 -4.53
CA GLU A 211 10.30 -0.78 -5.28
C GLU A 211 9.26 -1.49 -6.16
N ARG A 212 9.65 -2.61 -6.78
CA ARG A 212 8.76 -3.49 -7.58
C ARG A 212 7.65 -4.12 -6.74
N GLY A 213 7.87 -4.29 -5.44
CA GLY A 213 6.91 -4.85 -4.50
C GLY A 213 5.91 -3.83 -3.94
N LEU A 214 6.02 -2.53 -4.27
CA LEU A 214 5.18 -1.46 -3.71
C LEU A 214 3.68 -1.77 -3.79
N ILE A 215 3.21 -2.30 -4.91
CA ILE A 215 1.78 -2.61 -5.10
C ILE A 215 1.26 -3.64 -4.08
N SER A 216 2.12 -4.53 -3.55
CA SER A 216 1.74 -5.48 -2.49
C SER A 216 1.36 -4.77 -1.20
N ARG A 217 2.02 -3.65 -0.88
CA ARG A 217 1.83 -2.89 0.36
C ARG A 217 0.57 -2.03 0.32
N VAL A 218 0.13 -1.62 -0.86
CA VAL A 218 -1.07 -0.78 -1.03
C VAL A 218 -2.30 -1.65 -1.32
N LEU A 219 -2.20 -2.58 -2.26
CA LEU A 219 -3.35 -3.38 -2.70
C LEU A 219 -3.66 -4.55 -1.76
N CYS A 220 -2.90 -4.75 -0.69
CA CYS A 220 -3.27 -5.69 0.38
C CYS A 220 -4.69 -5.43 0.91
N ALA A 221 -5.14 -4.17 0.94
CA ALA A 221 -6.52 -3.79 1.30
C ALA A 221 -7.59 -4.40 0.38
N LYS A 222 -7.28 -4.57 -0.91
CA LYS A 222 -8.14 -5.25 -1.88
C LYS A 222 -8.04 -6.76 -1.76
N PHE A 223 -6.83 -7.29 -1.58
CA PHE A 223 -6.54 -8.73 -1.66
C PHE A 223 -6.55 -9.47 -0.32
N GLY A 224 -7.12 -8.86 0.73
CA GLY A 224 -7.43 -9.54 1.99
C GLY A 224 -6.29 -9.58 3.01
N GLY A 225 -5.29 -8.70 2.89
CA GLY A 225 -4.22 -8.56 3.86
C GLY A 225 -4.73 -8.05 5.21
N TYR A 226 -4.16 -8.55 6.30
CA TYR A 226 -4.55 -8.17 7.66
C TYR A 226 -3.99 -6.80 8.07
N LEU A 227 -2.73 -6.53 7.71
CA LEU A 227 -2.10 -5.23 7.90
C LEU A 227 -1.06 -4.93 6.82
N THR A 228 -0.72 -3.65 6.67
CA THR A 228 0.44 -3.15 5.93
C THR A 228 1.30 -2.26 6.82
N PHE A 229 2.53 -1.97 6.39
CA PHE A 229 3.44 -1.08 7.11
C PHE A 229 3.59 0.24 6.36
N GLY A 230 3.45 1.35 7.10
CA GLY A 230 3.69 2.70 6.61
C GLY A 230 4.67 3.43 7.50
N THR A 231 5.65 4.13 6.91
CA THR A 231 6.64 4.88 7.69
C THR A 231 6.10 6.24 8.13
N LEU A 232 6.66 6.78 9.23
CA LEU A 232 6.33 8.13 9.70
C LEU A 232 6.84 9.20 8.73
N GLU A 233 7.99 8.96 8.11
CA GLU A 233 8.66 9.88 7.19
C GLU A 233 9.35 9.11 6.07
N SER A 234 9.58 9.77 4.94
CA SER A 234 10.34 9.21 3.83
C SER A 234 11.80 8.97 4.24
N GLY A 235 12.37 7.83 3.83
CA GLY A 235 13.78 7.49 4.07
C GLY A 235 14.07 6.77 5.39
N ILE A 236 13.16 6.81 6.37
CA ILE A 236 13.26 6.02 7.62
C ILE A 236 12.40 4.76 7.45
N VAL A 237 12.99 3.71 6.88
CA VAL A 237 12.29 2.46 6.52
C VAL A 237 12.81 1.28 7.36
N SER A 238 11.90 0.43 7.82
CA SER A 238 12.25 -0.85 8.47
C SER A 238 12.46 -1.98 7.46
N ALA A 239 11.93 -1.81 6.24
CA ALA A 239 12.12 -2.72 5.11
C ALA A 239 12.05 -1.97 3.77
N PRO A 240 12.78 -2.42 2.72
CA PRO A 240 12.76 -1.76 1.41
C PRO A 240 11.36 -1.66 0.78
N GLY A 241 11.07 -0.51 0.19
CA GLY A 241 9.83 -0.24 -0.55
C GLY A 241 8.62 0.17 0.29
N GLN A 242 8.79 0.50 1.58
CA GLN A 242 7.70 1.00 2.41
C GLN A 242 7.25 2.42 2.00
N PRO A 243 5.95 2.64 1.74
CA PRO A 243 5.40 3.99 1.58
C PRO A 243 5.27 4.67 2.96
N THR A 244 5.10 5.99 2.96
CA THR A 244 4.73 6.70 4.19
C THR A 244 3.27 6.45 4.53
N ILE A 245 2.89 6.59 5.80
CA ILE A 245 1.48 6.54 6.24
C ILE A 245 0.66 7.61 5.51
N LYS A 246 1.24 8.80 5.34
CA LYS A 246 0.63 9.90 4.61
C LYS A 246 0.34 9.51 3.15
N ASP A 247 1.29 8.88 2.47
CA ASP A 247 1.06 8.43 1.08
C ASP A 247 0.00 7.33 1.03
N LEU A 248 0.00 6.38 1.96
CA LEU A 248 -1.08 5.37 2.03
C LEU A 248 -2.44 6.07 2.14
N LEU A 249 -2.61 6.96 3.12
CA LEU A 249 -3.90 7.60 3.40
C LEU A 249 -4.32 8.61 2.33
N ASP A 250 -3.42 9.50 1.92
CA ASP A 250 -3.74 10.67 1.09
C ASP A 250 -3.46 10.44 -0.39
N LEU A 251 -2.35 9.78 -0.74
CA LEU A 251 -1.95 9.58 -2.13
C LEU A 251 -2.67 8.38 -2.75
N TYR A 252 -2.73 7.26 -2.03
CA TYR A 252 -3.32 6.02 -2.52
C TYR A 252 -4.76 5.79 -2.03
N ASN A 253 -5.31 6.71 -1.24
CA ASN A 253 -6.65 6.61 -0.67
C ASN A 253 -6.90 5.25 -0.01
N PHE A 254 -5.93 4.75 0.78
CA PHE A 254 -5.92 3.36 1.26
C PHE A 254 -7.21 2.92 1.95
N ARG A 255 -7.91 3.83 2.65
CA ARG A 255 -9.18 3.55 3.33
C ARG A 255 -10.38 3.38 2.40
N LEU A 256 -10.26 3.77 1.14
CA LEU A 256 -11.29 3.58 0.10
C LEU A 256 -11.07 2.30 -0.71
N ILE A 257 -9.92 1.64 -0.57
CA ILE A 257 -9.62 0.40 -1.29
C ILE A 257 -10.39 -0.75 -0.66
N GLY A 258 -11.18 -1.45 -1.46
CA GLY A 258 -11.89 -2.66 -1.08
C GLY A 258 -11.80 -3.76 -2.15
N PRO A 259 -12.44 -4.91 -1.92
CA PRO A 259 -12.36 -6.07 -2.82
C PRO A 259 -12.79 -5.76 -4.26
N ASP A 260 -13.76 -4.87 -4.46
CA ASP A 260 -14.29 -4.53 -5.78
C ASP A 260 -13.58 -3.35 -6.47
N THR A 261 -12.65 -2.68 -5.77
CA THR A 261 -11.92 -1.53 -6.32
C THR A 261 -11.13 -1.93 -7.56
N LYS A 262 -11.28 -1.17 -8.64
CA LYS A 262 -10.52 -1.38 -9.88
C LYS A 262 -9.12 -0.78 -9.78
N VAL A 263 -8.11 -1.52 -10.24
CA VAL A 263 -6.71 -1.12 -10.20
C VAL A 263 -6.32 -0.53 -11.55
N TYR A 264 -5.75 0.66 -11.49
CA TYR A 264 -5.14 1.37 -12.61
C TYR A 264 -3.68 1.66 -12.28
N GLY A 265 -2.87 2.05 -13.26
CA GLY A 265 -1.53 2.50 -12.94
C GLY A 265 -0.70 3.03 -14.10
N ILE A 266 0.43 3.63 -13.74
CA ILE A 266 1.45 4.10 -14.68
C ILE A 266 2.55 3.04 -14.78
N ILE A 267 2.69 2.43 -15.97
CA ILE A 267 3.75 1.50 -16.34
C ILE A 267 4.97 2.27 -16.81
N GLY A 268 6.14 2.05 -16.18
CA GLY A 268 7.39 2.70 -16.57
C GLY A 268 8.62 2.12 -15.89
N LYS A 269 9.79 2.53 -16.36
CA LYS A 269 11.09 2.24 -15.72
C LYS A 269 12.11 3.34 -16.09
N PRO A 270 12.47 4.25 -15.16
CA PRO A 270 11.96 4.40 -13.79
C PRO A 270 10.52 4.94 -13.75
N VAL A 271 9.84 4.83 -12.60
CA VAL A 271 8.43 5.26 -12.48
C VAL A 271 8.10 6.07 -11.23
N GLY A 272 8.89 5.97 -10.15
CA GLY A 272 8.57 6.61 -8.85
C GLY A 272 8.47 8.15 -8.86
N HIS A 273 8.91 8.81 -9.94
CA HIS A 273 8.79 10.27 -10.11
C HIS A 273 7.45 10.70 -10.72
N SER A 274 6.59 9.76 -11.14
CA SER A 274 5.35 10.08 -11.83
C SER A 274 4.35 10.76 -10.91
N LYS A 275 3.73 11.84 -11.38
CA LYS A 275 2.63 12.50 -10.67
C LYS A 275 1.26 11.91 -10.99
N SER A 276 1.19 10.88 -11.84
CA SER A 276 -0.08 10.27 -12.26
C SER A 276 -0.90 9.73 -11.09
N PRO A 277 -0.33 9.00 -10.10
CA PRO A 277 -1.10 8.55 -8.94
C PRO A 277 -1.72 9.69 -8.15
N THR A 278 -1.00 10.80 -7.94
CA THR A 278 -1.55 11.99 -7.27
C THR A 278 -2.74 12.56 -8.00
N LEU A 279 -2.64 12.66 -9.33
CA LEU A 279 -3.69 13.22 -10.18
C LEU A 279 -4.94 12.33 -10.20
N TYR A 280 -4.77 11.04 -10.50
CA TYR A 280 -5.89 10.12 -10.69
C TYR A 280 -6.57 9.72 -9.39
N ASN A 281 -5.83 9.51 -8.30
CA ASN A 281 -6.45 9.10 -7.03
C ASN A 281 -7.30 10.24 -6.44
N GLU A 282 -6.85 11.49 -6.52
CA GLU A 282 -7.66 12.63 -6.10
C GLU A 282 -8.89 12.80 -7.01
N ALA A 283 -8.73 12.60 -8.32
CA ALA A 283 -9.85 12.64 -9.26
C ALA A 283 -10.89 11.54 -8.97
N PHE A 284 -10.45 10.28 -8.83
CA PHE A 284 -11.32 9.15 -8.51
C PHE A 284 -12.10 9.38 -7.22
N LYS A 285 -11.42 9.85 -6.17
CA LYS A 285 -12.04 10.22 -4.89
C LYS A 285 -13.09 11.32 -5.07
N SER A 286 -12.78 12.37 -5.84
CA SER A 286 -13.66 13.53 -6.00
C SER A 286 -14.98 13.20 -6.71
N VAL A 287 -14.96 12.24 -7.65
CA VAL A 287 -16.15 11.83 -8.41
C VAL A 287 -16.82 10.57 -7.85
N GLY A 288 -16.28 9.99 -6.77
CA GLY A 288 -16.77 8.74 -6.19
C GLY A 288 -16.54 7.50 -7.06
N PHE A 289 -15.52 7.52 -7.93
CA PHE A 289 -15.17 6.37 -8.76
C PHE A 289 -14.39 5.33 -7.94
N ASN A 290 -14.85 4.07 -7.94
CA ASN A 290 -14.23 2.99 -7.18
C ASN A 290 -12.96 2.44 -7.86
N GLY A 291 -11.93 3.28 -7.94
CA GLY A 291 -10.64 2.95 -8.53
C GLY A 291 -9.46 3.41 -7.67
N VAL A 292 -8.33 2.74 -7.84
CA VAL A 292 -7.04 3.15 -7.28
C VAL A 292 -5.98 3.15 -8.39
N TYR A 293 -5.14 4.17 -8.42
CA TYR A 293 -4.11 4.39 -9.42
C TYR A 293 -2.71 4.22 -8.81
N MET A 294 -1.90 3.33 -9.37
CA MET A 294 -0.63 2.88 -8.80
C MET A 294 0.59 3.26 -9.64
N HIS A 295 1.75 3.36 -8.98
CA HIS A 295 3.05 3.26 -9.66
C HIS A 295 3.35 1.79 -10.00
N LEU A 296 3.69 1.50 -11.26
CA LEU A 296 4.00 0.15 -11.74
C LEU A 296 5.41 0.14 -12.35
N LEU A 297 6.40 -0.29 -11.54
CA LEU A 297 7.77 -0.45 -12.00
C LEU A 297 7.89 -1.77 -12.76
N VAL A 298 7.84 -1.69 -14.08
CA VAL A 298 7.77 -2.86 -14.97
C VAL A 298 9.09 -3.02 -15.73
N ASP A 299 9.64 -4.23 -15.75
CA ASP A 299 10.81 -4.57 -16.56
C ASP A 299 10.40 -5.13 -17.92
N ASP A 300 9.49 -6.10 -17.92
CA ASP A 300 8.90 -6.73 -19.11
C ASP A 300 7.38 -6.51 -19.13
N ILE A 301 6.93 -5.72 -20.11
CA ILE A 301 5.51 -5.36 -20.25
C ILE A 301 4.64 -6.54 -20.69
N ALA A 302 5.16 -7.49 -21.48
CA ALA A 302 4.40 -8.64 -21.94
C ALA A 302 4.13 -9.58 -20.75
N ASN A 303 5.17 -9.86 -19.95
CA ASN A 303 5.03 -10.62 -18.71
C ASN A 303 4.08 -9.93 -17.72
N PHE A 304 4.17 -8.60 -17.60
CA PHE A 304 3.26 -7.83 -16.75
C PHE A 304 1.79 -7.99 -17.16
N PHE A 305 1.46 -7.82 -18.45
CA PHE A 305 0.07 -7.97 -18.92
C PHE A 305 -0.43 -9.41 -18.81
N GLN A 306 0.42 -10.41 -19.08
CA GLN A 306 0.06 -11.81 -18.89
C GLN A 306 -0.29 -12.09 -17.42
N THR A 307 0.53 -11.58 -16.50
CA THR A 307 0.37 -11.78 -15.05
C THR A 307 -0.84 -11.06 -14.48
N PHE A 308 -1.06 -9.81 -14.88
CA PHE A 308 -2.12 -8.95 -14.37
C PHE A 308 -3.25 -8.75 -15.40
N SER A 309 -3.75 -9.86 -15.93
CA SER A 309 -4.79 -9.92 -16.98
C SER A 309 -6.23 -10.01 -16.45
N SER A 310 -6.43 -10.10 -15.13
CA SER A 310 -7.77 -10.19 -14.55
C SER A 310 -8.54 -8.87 -14.65
N THR A 311 -9.86 -8.94 -14.52
CA THR A 311 -10.74 -7.76 -14.52
C THR A 311 -10.52 -6.80 -13.35
N ASP A 312 -9.64 -7.15 -12.40
CA ASP A 312 -9.23 -6.24 -11.33
C ASP A 312 -8.33 -5.13 -11.86
N PHE A 313 -7.49 -5.42 -12.86
CA PHE A 313 -6.56 -4.48 -13.46
C PHE A 313 -7.18 -3.90 -14.74
N ALA A 314 -7.82 -2.74 -14.60
CA ALA A 314 -8.77 -2.24 -15.58
C ALA A 314 -8.18 -1.30 -16.63
N GLY A 315 -7.03 -0.67 -16.36
CA GLY A 315 -6.43 0.26 -17.33
C GLY A 315 -5.07 0.81 -16.90
N PHE A 316 -4.25 1.13 -17.90
CA PHE A 316 -2.87 1.56 -17.66
C PHE A 316 -2.49 2.76 -18.52
N SER A 317 -1.68 3.65 -17.95
CA SER A 317 -0.85 4.57 -18.72
C SER A 317 0.51 3.93 -18.96
N CYS A 318 1.10 4.16 -20.12
CA CYS A 318 2.45 3.68 -20.44
C CYS A 318 3.40 4.86 -20.65
N THR A 319 4.52 4.88 -19.94
CA THR A 319 5.63 5.82 -20.15
C THR A 319 6.90 5.09 -20.59
N ILE A 320 8.01 5.81 -20.66
CA ILE A 320 9.33 5.29 -21.03
C ILE A 320 9.69 4.06 -20.17
N PRO A 321 10.27 3.01 -20.77
CA PRO A 321 10.56 2.80 -22.20
C PRO A 321 9.43 2.05 -22.94
N HIS A 322 8.28 1.84 -22.31
CA HIS A 322 7.34 0.79 -22.69
C HIS A 322 6.29 1.18 -23.73
N LYS A 323 6.27 2.42 -24.23
CA LYS A 323 5.21 2.91 -25.14
C LYS A 323 5.09 2.07 -26.41
N GLU A 324 6.20 1.77 -27.08
CA GLU A 324 6.20 0.96 -28.32
C GLU A 324 5.92 -0.52 -28.05
N ALA A 325 6.41 -1.03 -26.92
CA ALA A 325 6.17 -2.42 -26.52
C ALA A 325 4.70 -2.64 -26.13
N ALA A 326 4.07 -1.68 -25.44
CA ALA A 326 2.66 -1.69 -25.11
C ALA A 326 1.78 -1.82 -26.36
N LEU A 327 2.10 -1.04 -27.40
CA LEU A 327 1.39 -1.08 -28.68
C LEU A 327 1.38 -2.49 -29.30
N LYS A 328 2.47 -3.24 -29.19
CA LYS A 328 2.59 -4.61 -29.71
C LYS A 328 1.81 -5.63 -28.88
N CYS A 329 1.50 -5.30 -27.62
CA CYS A 329 0.74 -6.15 -26.71
C CYS A 329 -0.78 -5.87 -26.75
N CYS A 330 -1.22 -4.81 -27.42
CA CYS A 330 -2.65 -4.51 -27.56
C CYS A 330 -3.30 -5.38 -28.64
N ASP A 331 -4.45 -5.98 -28.33
CA ASP A 331 -5.27 -6.71 -29.30
C ASP A 331 -5.88 -5.76 -30.37
N GLU A 332 -6.27 -4.55 -29.95
CA GLU A 332 -6.82 -3.50 -30.82
C GLU A 332 -6.09 -2.16 -30.58
N VAL A 333 -5.91 -1.36 -31.65
CA VAL A 333 -5.19 -0.08 -31.62
C VAL A 333 -6.00 1.01 -32.32
N ASP A 334 -6.20 2.14 -31.63
CA ASP A 334 -6.90 3.32 -32.14
C ASP A 334 -6.04 4.08 -33.20
N PRO A 335 -6.58 4.44 -34.38
CA PRO A 335 -5.86 5.25 -35.37
C PRO A 335 -5.58 6.68 -34.88
N VAL A 336 -4.32 7.00 -34.58
CA VAL A 336 -3.93 8.39 -34.23
C VAL A 336 -4.15 9.34 -35.43
N ALA A 337 -4.83 10.46 -35.20
CA ALA A 337 -5.11 11.47 -36.22
C ALA A 337 -3.83 12.19 -36.70
N LYS A 338 -3.26 11.71 -37.82
CA LYS A 338 -2.12 12.32 -38.57
C LYS A 338 -2.18 13.84 -38.83
N PRO A 339 -3.33 14.53 -38.97
CA PRO A 339 -3.35 15.96 -39.31
C PRO A 339 -2.80 16.91 -38.21
N ALA A 340 -2.73 16.49 -36.96
CA ALA A 340 -2.39 17.35 -35.83
C ALA A 340 -0.93 17.84 -35.77
N LEU A 341 -0.05 17.34 -36.66
CA LEU A 341 1.41 17.52 -36.58
C LEU A 341 1.96 18.71 -37.39
N ARG A 342 1.13 19.45 -38.14
CA ARG A 342 1.60 20.33 -39.23
C ARG A 342 1.86 21.81 -38.86
N TYR A 343 1.79 22.23 -37.59
CA TYR A 343 1.64 23.66 -37.23
C TYR A 343 2.59 24.25 -36.17
N TYR A 344 3.73 23.65 -35.84
CA TYR A 344 4.49 24.08 -34.64
C TYR A 344 5.71 24.99 -34.95
N SER A 345 5.72 26.20 -34.35
CA SER A 345 6.86 27.15 -34.23
C SER A 345 7.27 27.35 -32.75
N LEU A 346 7.09 26.31 -31.92
CA LEU A 346 7.01 26.38 -30.46
C LEU A 346 7.98 25.37 -29.83
N VAL A 347 8.65 25.74 -28.74
CA VAL A 347 9.51 24.80 -27.99
C VAL A 347 8.66 24.13 -26.90
N PHE A 348 8.43 22.84 -27.08
CA PHE A 348 7.70 21.97 -26.17
C PHE A 348 8.67 20.93 -25.59
N ASP A 349 8.68 20.80 -24.26
CA ASP A 349 9.42 19.74 -23.58
C ASP A 349 8.43 18.80 -22.89
N ALA A 350 8.44 17.52 -23.25
CA ALA A 350 7.57 16.51 -22.65
C ALA A 350 7.94 16.18 -21.20
N VAL A 351 9.14 16.57 -20.75
CA VAL A 351 9.57 16.44 -19.36
C VAL A 351 8.79 17.44 -18.50
N TYR A 352 8.05 16.93 -17.52
CA TYR A 352 7.27 17.73 -16.56
C TYR A 352 7.86 17.73 -15.14
N THR A 353 8.93 16.97 -14.91
CA THR A 353 9.66 16.90 -13.64
C THR A 353 11.16 17.04 -13.95
N PRO A 354 11.78 18.21 -13.75
CA PRO A 354 11.22 19.46 -13.19
C PRO A 354 10.31 20.22 -14.16
N LYS A 355 9.50 21.16 -13.64
CA LYS A 355 8.55 21.97 -14.44
C LYS A 355 9.24 22.86 -15.49
N VAL A 356 10.38 23.45 -15.14
CA VAL A 356 11.22 24.25 -16.04
C VAL A 356 12.51 23.48 -16.26
N THR A 357 12.63 22.85 -17.42
CA THR A 357 13.87 22.14 -17.79
C THR A 357 14.93 23.14 -18.26
N ARG A 358 16.17 22.67 -18.40
CA ARG A 358 17.25 23.47 -19.00
C ARG A 358 16.87 23.94 -20.42
N LEU A 359 16.23 23.07 -21.22
CA LEU A 359 15.75 23.38 -22.56
C LEU A 359 14.73 24.52 -22.55
N LEU A 360 13.73 24.45 -21.67
CA LEU A 360 12.70 25.50 -21.58
C LEU A 360 13.31 26.82 -21.08
N ARG A 361 14.24 26.78 -20.13
CA ARG A 361 14.94 28.00 -19.65
C ARG A 361 15.75 28.67 -20.77
N GLU A 362 16.56 27.91 -21.50
CA GLU A 362 17.39 28.44 -22.60
C GLU A 362 16.51 28.93 -23.78
N ALA A 363 15.36 28.29 -24.02
CA ALA A 363 14.39 28.73 -25.02
C ALA A 363 13.71 30.06 -24.64
N GLU A 364 13.35 30.24 -23.36
CA GLU A 364 12.79 31.50 -22.84
C GLU A 364 13.83 32.63 -22.87
N GLU A 365 15.08 32.36 -22.47
CA GLU A 365 16.22 33.29 -22.59
C GLU A 365 16.48 33.73 -24.04
N SER A 366 16.12 32.88 -25.01
CA SER A 366 16.23 33.15 -26.46
C SER A 366 15.00 33.85 -27.07
N GLY A 367 14.00 34.20 -26.25
CA GLY A 367 12.76 34.88 -26.69
C GLY A 367 11.72 33.98 -27.34
N ALA A 368 11.86 32.64 -27.25
CA ALA A 368 10.87 31.70 -27.77
C ALA A 368 9.70 31.52 -26.79
N ILE A 369 8.50 31.26 -27.33
CA ILE A 369 7.36 30.83 -26.52
C ILE A 369 7.57 29.38 -26.10
N THR A 370 7.53 29.13 -24.80
CA THR A 370 7.74 27.80 -24.19
C THR A 370 6.42 27.22 -23.68
N VAL A 371 6.21 25.93 -23.91
CA VAL A 371 5.11 25.17 -23.28
C VAL A 371 5.71 24.05 -22.45
N SER A 372 5.41 24.07 -21.16
CA SER A 372 5.90 23.05 -20.24
C SER A 372 5.22 21.69 -20.49
N GLY A 373 5.93 20.61 -20.19
CA GLY A 373 5.39 19.25 -20.23
C GLY A 373 4.17 19.05 -19.31
N LEU A 374 3.94 19.97 -18.36
CA LEU A 374 2.78 19.94 -17.49
C LEU A 374 1.46 20.10 -18.25
N GLU A 375 1.42 21.00 -19.25
CA GLU A 375 0.22 21.22 -20.05
C GLU A 375 -0.11 19.98 -20.89
N MET A 376 0.92 19.34 -21.47
CA MET A 376 0.75 18.05 -22.16
C MET A 376 0.31 16.96 -21.19
N PHE A 377 0.95 16.86 -20.01
CA PHE A 377 0.62 15.87 -19.00
C PHE A 377 -0.84 15.97 -18.53
N ILE A 378 -1.33 17.19 -18.29
CA ILE A 378 -2.72 17.45 -17.91
C ILE A 378 -3.66 17.12 -19.08
N GLY A 379 -3.35 17.58 -20.30
CA GLY A 379 -4.16 17.34 -21.49
C GLY A 379 -4.35 15.86 -21.79
N GLN A 380 -3.26 15.07 -21.79
CA GLN A 380 -3.34 13.62 -22.00
C GLN A 380 -4.05 12.90 -20.84
N ALA A 381 -3.94 13.42 -19.61
CA ALA A 381 -4.60 12.80 -18.47
C ALA A 381 -6.13 12.98 -18.50
N TYR A 382 -6.65 14.04 -19.14
CA TYR A 382 -8.10 14.20 -19.37
C TYR A 382 -8.67 13.04 -20.17
N GLU A 383 -8.12 12.82 -21.37
CA GLU A 383 -8.58 11.78 -22.29
C GLU A 383 -8.49 10.39 -21.66
N GLN A 384 -7.41 10.14 -20.92
CA GLN A 384 -7.23 8.89 -20.18
C GLN A 384 -8.28 8.72 -19.07
N PHE A 385 -8.58 9.77 -18.29
CA PHE A 385 -9.63 9.71 -17.27
C PHE A 385 -11.00 9.36 -17.88
N GLU A 386 -11.36 10.01 -18.99
CA GLU A 386 -12.62 9.74 -19.68
C GLU A 386 -12.68 8.29 -20.18
N ARG A 387 -11.56 7.77 -20.73
CA ARG A 387 -11.48 6.36 -21.17
C ARG A 387 -11.50 5.36 -20.01
N PHE A 388 -10.87 5.68 -18.88
CA PHE A 388 -10.82 4.78 -17.72
C PHE A 388 -12.17 4.69 -16.99
N THR A 389 -12.93 5.77 -16.96
CA THR A 389 -14.11 5.91 -16.10
C THR A 389 -15.43 5.98 -16.87
N GLY A 390 -15.40 6.36 -18.15
CA GLY A 390 -16.59 6.72 -18.92
C GLY A 390 -17.24 8.05 -18.50
N LEU A 391 -16.59 8.83 -17.62
CA LEU A 391 -17.10 10.11 -17.10
C LEU A 391 -16.34 11.29 -17.72
N PRO A 392 -16.95 12.48 -17.87
CA PRO A 392 -16.25 13.68 -18.31
C PRO A 392 -15.08 14.04 -17.40
N ALA A 393 -13.93 14.44 -17.97
CA ALA A 393 -12.76 14.79 -17.19
C ALA A 393 -13.00 16.05 -16.33
N PRO A 394 -12.69 16.03 -15.01
CA PRO A 394 -12.80 17.20 -14.15
C PRO A 394 -11.61 18.16 -14.39
N LYS A 395 -11.63 18.87 -15.52
CA LYS A 395 -10.48 19.65 -16.04
C LYS A 395 -9.90 20.66 -15.04
N GLU A 396 -10.77 21.40 -14.36
CA GLU A 396 -10.37 22.39 -13.35
C GLU A 396 -9.74 21.76 -12.12
N LEU A 397 -10.22 20.58 -11.70
CA LEU A 397 -9.63 19.86 -10.57
C LEU A 397 -8.21 19.41 -10.89
N PHE A 398 -7.99 18.84 -12.07
CA PHE A 398 -6.66 18.40 -12.51
C PHE A 398 -5.66 19.56 -12.54
N ARG A 399 -6.06 20.72 -13.07
CA ARG A 399 -5.22 21.94 -13.03
C ARG A 399 -4.91 22.33 -11.59
N LYS A 400 -5.93 22.36 -10.73
CA LYS A 400 -5.77 22.70 -9.31
C LYS A 400 -4.82 21.73 -8.57
N ILE A 401 -4.87 20.44 -8.87
CA ILE A 401 -3.97 19.43 -8.28
C ILE A 401 -2.53 19.68 -8.71
N MET A 402 -2.32 19.97 -10.00
CA MET A 402 -0.98 20.08 -10.59
C MET A 402 -0.32 21.45 -10.42
N CYS A 403 -1.08 22.49 -10.08
CA CYS A 403 -0.60 23.84 -9.79
C CYS A 403 -0.19 24.06 -8.32
N LYS A 404 -0.44 23.08 -7.43
CA LYS A 404 0.13 23.04 -6.08
C LYS A 404 1.56 22.52 -6.13
#